data_AF-A0A7S2PFI0-F1
#
_entry.id   AF-A0A7S2PFI0-F1
#
_cell.length_a   1.000
_cell.length_b   1.000
_cell.length_c   1.000
_cell.angle_alpha   90.00
_cell.angle_beta   90.00
_cell.angle_gamma   90.00
#
_symmetry.space_group_name_H-M   'P 1'
#
loop_
_entity.id
_entity.type
_entity.pdbx_description
1 polymer ?
#
loop_
_entity_poly.entity_id
_entity_poly.type
_entity_poly.pdbx_seq_one_letter_code
_entity_poly.pdbx_strand_id
1 'polypeptide(L)'
;GAAPALPAGASVEVIAKHAIQEVEIKVVLPKDARFKHIKRALADHLGSDEILTRGQLMKKEGGIYNAFKDAKKIGDVRRVLVVCADFSALEAPEDGQAAVCGLREEDVSDDEAAAPAAANGLPQGAGPVRPGSLTRTEALALQKELLEGFSASEFQQELDALAKKRERGDITPSEFTLTRQELLLGVQRRVLPTYGFEGSSAGVYKMMAAMGPFVRDQEFRQVGESINRLLGIDSPPDSWGDLARSCKKLEMPVPAGPAPKAKAKAMGTLGG
;
A
#
# COMPACT_ATOMS: atom_id res chain seq x y z
N GLY A 1 -26.78 3.54 3.50
CA GLY A 1 -27.71 2.78 4.37
C GLY A 1 -26.89 2.02 5.38
N ALA A 2 -27.19 2.18 6.68
CA ALA A 2 -26.43 1.53 7.74
C ALA A 2 -26.53 -0.01 7.63
N ALA A 3 -25.39 -0.69 7.63
CA ALA A 3 -25.35 -2.15 7.66
C ALA A 3 -25.97 -2.66 8.98
N PRO A 4 -26.87 -3.66 8.94
CA PRO A 4 -27.46 -4.22 10.15
C PRO A 4 -26.40 -4.89 11.03
N ALA A 5 -26.44 -4.61 12.34
CA ALA A 5 -25.47 -5.11 13.31
C ALA A 5 -25.55 -6.65 13.44
N LEU A 6 -24.44 -7.32 13.16
CA LEU A 6 -24.26 -8.75 13.43
C LEU A 6 -24.27 -9.01 14.95
N PRO A 7 -24.76 -10.18 15.41
CA PRO A 7 -24.84 -10.50 16.84
C PRO A 7 -23.46 -10.50 17.50
N ALA A 8 -23.39 -9.93 18.71
CA ALA A 8 -22.17 -9.80 19.50
C ALA A 8 -21.54 -11.16 19.78
N GLY A 9 -20.39 -11.43 19.16
CA GLY A 9 -19.61 -12.68 19.31
C GLY A 9 -19.30 -13.40 18.00
N ALA A 10 -19.99 -13.08 16.91
CA ALA A 10 -19.79 -13.67 15.58
C ALA A 10 -18.97 -12.79 14.62
N SER A 11 -18.72 -11.53 14.98
CA SER A 11 -18.01 -10.56 14.14
C SER A 11 -16.66 -10.12 14.71
N VAL A 12 -15.79 -9.64 13.82
CA VAL A 12 -14.53 -8.97 14.11
C VAL A 12 -14.61 -7.53 13.58
N GLU A 13 -14.20 -6.58 14.41
CA GLU A 13 -14.08 -5.17 14.02
C GLU A 13 -12.62 -4.82 13.74
N VAL A 14 -12.35 -4.20 12.61
CA VAL A 14 -11.03 -3.75 12.20
C VAL A 14 -11.09 -2.30 11.74
N ILE A 15 -10.25 -1.44 12.28
CA ILE A 15 -10.08 -0.07 11.78
C ILE A 15 -9.07 -0.08 10.63
N ALA A 16 -9.52 0.29 9.44
CA ALA A 16 -8.71 0.51 8.26
C ALA A 16 -8.35 2.00 8.15
N LYS A 17 -7.11 2.35 8.48
CA LYS A 17 -6.59 3.72 8.40
C LYS A 17 -5.81 3.91 7.10
N HIS A 18 -6.15 4.91 6.28
CA HIS A 18 -5.32 5.25 5.12
C HIS A 18 -3.98 5.83 5.60
N ALA A 19 -2.87 5.38 5.00
CA ALA A 19 -1.53 5.70 5.49
C ALA A 19 -1.12 7.17 5.34
N ILE A 20 -1.82 7.94 4.49
CA ILE A 20 -1.49 9.34 4.18
C ILE A 20 -2.67 10.29 4.45
N GLN A 21 -3.89 9.89 4.12
CA GLN A 21 -5.06 10.78 4.14
C GLN A 21 -5.66 10.97 5.55
N GLU A 22 -5.10 10.32 6.57
CA GLU A 22 -5.59 10.33 7.97
C GLU A 22 -7.08 9.92 8.12
N VAL A 23 -7.68 9.32 7.09
CA VAL A 23 -9.05 8.78 7.11
C VAL A 23 -9.04 7.38 7.74
N GLU A 24 -9.99 7.11 8.63
CA GLU A 24 -10.23 5.79 9.22
C GLU A 24 -11.63 5.28 8.88
N ILE A 25 -11.73 4.02 8.44
CA ILE A 25 -12.97 3.31 8.19
C ILE A 25 -13.04 2.11 9.14
N LYS A 26 -14.13 1.97 9.88
CA LYS A 26 -14.40 0.78 10.68
C LYS A 26 -14.99 -0.30 9.77
N VAL A 27 -14.31 -1.44 9.68
CA VAL A 27 -14.74 -2.60 8.91
C VAL A 27 -15.22 -3.69 9.86
N VAL A 28 -16.47 -4.13 9.71
CA VAL A 28 -17.09 -5.17 10.54
C VAL A 28 -17.29 -6.41 9.67
N LEU A 29 -16.65 -7.52 10.03
CA LEU A 29 -16.65 -8.76 9.24
C LEU A 29 -16.99 -9.96 10.13
N PRO A 30 -17.37 -11.12 9.58
CA PRO A 30 -17.45 -12.37 10.32
C PRO A 30 -16.10 -12.77 10.96
N LYS A 31 -16.14 -13.49 12.08
CA LYS A 31 -14.96 -13.84 12.89
C LYS A 31 -13.91 -14.68 12.14
N ASP A 32 -14.34 -15.44 11.16
CA ASP A 32 -13.49 -16.29 10.32
C ASP A 32 -12.98 -15.59 9.04
N ALA A 33 -13.31 -14.31 8.87
CA ALA A 33 -12.90 -13.52 7.72
C ALA A 33 -11.38 -13.40 7.57
N ARG A 34 -10.97 -13.17 6.33
CA ARG A 34 -9.59 -13.04 5.87
C ARG A 34 -9.32 -11.61 5.41
N PHE A 35 -8.06 -11.24 5.24
CA PHE A 35 -7.68 -9.89 4.80
C PHE A 35 -8.25 -9.51 3.42
N LYS A 36 -8.49 -10.48 2.52
CA LYS A 36 -9.20 -10.22 1.25
C LYS A 36 -10.60 -9.63 1.47
N HIS A 37 -11.30 -10.04 2.53
CA HIS A 37 -12.65 -9.56 2.86
C HIS A 37 -12.63 -8.11 3.37
N ILE A 38 -11.54 -7.68 4.02
CA ILE A 38 -11.35 -6.26 4.35
C ILE A 38 -11.25 -5.43 3.07
N LYS A 39 -10.43 -5.87 2.11
CA LYS A 39 -10.30 -5.15 0.83
C LYS A 39 -11.62 -5.11 0.07
N ARG A 40 -12.38 -6.21 0.04
CA ARG A 40 -13.71 -6.26 -0.60
C ARG A 40 -14.72 -5.33 0.08
N ALA A 41 -14.83 -5.36 1.40
CA ALA A 41 -15.70 -4.44 2.15
C ALA A 41 -15.34 -2.97 1.90
N LEU A 42 -14.05 -2.66 1.79
CA LEU A 42 -13.56 -1.33 1.45
C LEU A 42 -13.84 -0.97 -0.01
N ALA A 43 -13.67 -1.89 -0.96
CA ALA A 43 -13.96 -1.66 -2.37
C ALA A 43 -15.44 -1.33 -2.59
N ASP A 44 -16.32 -2.13 -1.98
CA ASP A 44 -17.77 -1.93 -2.02
C ASP A 44 -18.16 -0.58 -1.40
N HIS A 45 -17.50 -0.21 -0.30
CA HIS A 45 -17.77 1.06 0.39
C HIS A 45 -17.25 2.29 -0.36
N LEU A 46 -16.07 2.18 -0.97
CA LEU A 46 -15.44 3.25 -1.75
C LEU A 46 -15.99 3.35 -3.17
N GLY A 47 -16.76 2.36 -3.63
CA GLY A 47 -17.21 2.25 -5.02
C GLY A 47 -16.04 2.08 -6.00
N SER A 48 -14.92 1.47 -5.56
CA SER A 48 -13.68 1.36 -6.33
C SER A 48 -12.94 0.05 -6.07
N ASP A 49 -12.62 -0.67 -7.15
CA ASP A 49 -11.83 -1.91 -7.12
C ASP A 49 -10.31 -1.66 -6.99
N GLU A 50 -9.87 -0.39 -6.86
CA GLU A 50 -8.45 -0.06 -6.73
C GLU A 50 -7.82 -0.77 -5.53
N ILE A 51 -8.55 -0.88 -4.41
CA ILE A 51 -8.03 -1.55 -3.22
C ILE A 51 -7.89 -3.07 -3.39
N LEU A 52 -8.68 -3.68 -4.28
CA LEU A 52 -8.57 -5.12 -4.59
C LEU A 52 -7.33 -5.40 -5.42
N THR A 53 -7.07 -4.55 -6.41
CA THR A 53 -6.02 -4.76 -7.41
C THR A 53 -4.66 -4.21 -6.98
N ARG A 54 -4.64 -3.06 -6.30
CA ARG A 54 -3.43 -2.29 -5.99
C ARG A 54 -3.26 -2.02 -4.50
N GLY A 55 -4.35 -2.04 -3.75
CA GLY A 55 -4.34 -1.83 -2.31
C GLY A 55 -3.54 -2.86 -1.52
N GLN A 56 -2.78 -2.39 -0.53
CA GLN A 56 -2.11 -3.23 0.46
C GLN A 56 -2.58 -2.89 1.87
N LEU A 57 -2.89 -3.94 2.63
CA LEU A 57 -3.18 -3.86 4.06
C LEU A 57 -1.89 -4.13 4.84
N MET A 58 -1.51 -3.25 5.75
CA MET A 58 -0.25 -3.34 6.49
C MET A 58 -0.45 -3.15 7.99
N LYS A 59 0.50 -3.65 8.79
CA LYS A 59 0.68 -3.23 10.20
C LYS A 59 2.00 -2.51 10.36
N LYS A 60 2.06 -1.53 11.25
CA LYS A 60 3.30 -0.85 11.64
C LYS A 60 3.71 -1.31 13.03
N GLU A 61 4.84 -2.00 13.14
CA GLU A 61 5.43 -2.46 14.41
C GLU A 61 6.89 -2.02 14.46
N GLY A 62 7.26 -1.24 15.49
CA GLY A 62 8.63 -0.75 15.66
C GLY A 62 9.14 0.07 14.48
N GLY A 63 8.27 0.88 13.85
CA GLY A 63 8.60 1.65 12.64
C GLY A 63 8.56 0.85 11.34
N ILE A 64 8.48 -0.48 11.40
CA ILE A 64 8.50 -1.36 10.24
C ILE A 64 7.07 -1.70 9.83
N TYR A 65 6.75 -1.48 8.57
CA TYR A 65 5.51 -1.88 7.94
C TYR A 65 5.58 -3.37 7.54
N ASN A 66 4.50 -4.11 7.74
CA ASN A 66 4.41 -5.51 7.35
C ASN A 66 3.06 -5.71 6.68
N ALA A 67 3.03 -6.05 5.39
CA ALA A 67 1.76 -6.33 4.73
C ALA A 67 1.14 -7.65 5.19
N PHE A 68 -0.17 -7.64 5.31
CA PHE A 68 -0.98 -8.81 5.54
C PHE A 68 -1.24 -9.55 4.23
N LYS A 69 -1.27 -10.89 4.29
CA LYS A 69 -1.60 -11.73 3.14
C LYS A 69 -3.11 -11.89 3.04
N ASP A 70 -3.64 -11.71 1.85
CA ASP A 70 -5.08 -11.75 1.55
C ASP A 70 -5.76 -13.04 2.03
N ALA A 71 -5.08 -14.19 1.89
CA ALA A 71 -5.59 -15.49 2.32
C ALA A 71 -5.53 -15.76 3.84
N LYS A 72 -4.85 -14.91 4.63
CA LYS A 72 -4.68 -15.10 6.07
C LYS A 72 -5.94 -14.63 6.82
N LYS A 73 -6.32 -15.36 7.87
CA LYS A 73 -7.39 -14.95 8.79
C LYS A 73 -7.02 -13.67 9.55
N ILE A 74 -8.01 -12.82 9.82
CA ILE A 74 -7.83 -11.56 10.55
C ILE A 74 -7.37 -11.84 12.00
N GLY A 75 -8.02 -12.78 12.68
CA GLY A 75 -7.69 -13.15 14.06
C GLY A 75 -7.84 -11.98 15.02
N ASP A 76 -6.78 -11.67 15.76
CA ASP A 76 -6.78 -10.61 16.78
C ASP A 76 -6.40 -9.21 16.24
N VAL A 77 -6.21 -9.08 14.93
CA VAL A 77 -5.91 -7.78 14.32
C VAL A 77 -7.13 -6.87 14.43
N ARG A 78 -6.92 -5.65 14.96
CA ARG A 78 -7.97 -4.62 15.13
C ARG A 78 -7.67 -3.32 14.40
N ARG A 79 -6.44 -3.15 13.90
CA ARG A 79 -6.03 -1.99 13.10
C ARG A 79 -5.19 -2.45 11.93
N VAL A 80 -5.46 -1.88 10.75
CA VAL A 80 -4.67 -2.05 9.53
C VAL A 80 -4.44 -0.69 8.90
N LEU A 81 -3.26 -0.51 8.30
CA LEU A 81 -2.94 0.60 7.44
C LEU A 81 -3.27 0.21 6.00
N VAL A 82 -3.97 1.08 5.29
CA VAL A 82 -4.30 0.91 3.88
C VAL A 82 -3.37 1.80 3.07
N VAL A 83 -2.72 1.20 2.08
CA VAL A 83 -1.78 1.85 1.17
C VAL A 83 -2.22 1.56 -0.26
N CYS A 84 -2.01 2.50 -1.19
CA CYS A 84 -2.35 2.35 -2.61
C CYS A 84 -3.86 2.16 -2.89
N ALA A 85 -4.72 2.80 -2.11
CA ALA A 85 -6.14 2.90 -2.39
C ALA A 85 -6.62 4.30 -2.02
N ASP A 86 -7.32 4.96 -2.91
CA ASP A 86 -7.83 6.29 -2.64
C ASP A 86 -9.06 6.27 -1.73
N PHE A 87 -9.02 6.97 -0.59
CA PHE A 87 -10.17 7.16 0.29
C PHE A 87 -10.83 8.54 0.06
N SER A 88 -10.44 9.29 -0.97
CA SER A 88 -10.91 10.65 -1.25
C SER A 88 -12.41 10.79 -1.46
N ALA A 89 -13.07 9.74 -1.94
CA ALA A 89 -14.52 9.72 -2.14
C ALA A 89 -15.30 9.76 -0.82
N LEU A 90 -14.64 9.57 0.32
CA LEU A 90 -15.24 9.67 1.64
C LEU A 90 -15.07 11.09 2.16
N GLU A 91 -16.17 11.85 2.19
CA GLU A 91 -16.23 13.08 2.97
C GLU A 91 -15.92 12.76 4.43
N ALA A 92 -15.09 13.58 5.07
CA ALA A 92 -14.83 13.42 6.50
C ALA A 92 -16.17 13.52 7.25
N PRO A 93 -16.53 12.53 8.09
CA PRO A 93 -17.81 12.54 8.77
C PRO A 93 -17.91 13.78 9.66
N GLU A 94 -18.91 14.64 9.42
CA GLU A 94 -19.11 15.91 10.14
C GLU A 94 -19.25 15.71 11.66
N ASP A 95 -19.66 14.52 12.11
CA ASP A 95 -19.89 14.18 13.52
C ASP A 95 -18.77 13.32 14.16
N GLY A 96 -17.60 13.21 13.53
CA GLY A 96 -16.47 12.44 14.08
C GLY A 96 -16.72 10.93 14.20
N GLN A 97 -17.76 10.43 13.53
CA GLN A 97 -18.17 9.03 13.56
C GLN A 97 -17.54 8.30 12.38
N ALA A 98 -16.54 7.46 12.64
CA ALA A 98 -15.83 6.72 11.59
C ALA A 98 -16.80 5.95 10.69
N ALA A 99 -16.63 6.07 9.37
CA ALA A 99 -17.47 5.37 8.41
C ALA A 99 -17.43 3.86 8.69
N VAL A 100 -18.60 3.21 8.72
CA VAL A 100 -18.71 1.78 9.05
C VAL A 100 -19.13 1.01 7.81
N CYS A 101 -18.32 0.05 7.38
CA CYS A 101 -18.65 -0.90 6.32
C CYS A 101 -18.47 -2.35 6.79
N GLY A 102 -19.07 -3.30 6.09
CA GLY A 102 -19.00 -4.70 6.49
C GLY A 102 -19.62 -5.66 5.50
N LEU A 103 -19.24 -6.92 5.59
CA LEU A 103 -19.77 -8.03 4.78
C LEU A 103 -20.53 -8.99 5.69
N ARG A 104 -21.52 -9.68 5.15
CA ARG A 104 -22.29 -10.70 5.87
C ARG A 104 -21.60 -12.07 5.76
N GLU A 105 -22.02 -13.04 6.56
CA GLU A 105 -21.49 -14.42 6.52
C GLU A 105 -21.66 -15.06 5.13
N GLU A 106 -22.75 -14.76 4.44
CA GLU A 106 -23.05 -15.21 3.07
C GLU A 106 -22.02 -14.70 2.03
N ASP A 107 -21.47 -13.51 2.24
CA ASP A 107 -20.48 -12.88 1.33
C ASP A 107 -19.04 -13.36 1.57
N VAL A 108 -18.83 -14.17 2.60
CA VAL A 108 -17.52 -14.67 3.07
C VAL A 108 -17.28 -16.13 2.67
N SER A 109 -18.27 -16.79 2.05
CA SER A 109 -18.18 -18.18 1.60
C SER A 109 -17.11 -18.38 0.52
N ASP A 110 -16.17 -19.30 0.77
CA ASP A 110 -14.95 -19.57 -0.01
C ASP A 110 -15.20 -20.43 -1.30
N ASP A 111 -16.24 -20.16 -2.09
CA ASP A 111 -16.48 -20.89 -3.36
C ASP A 111 -15.87 -20.20 -4.60
N GLU A 112 -15.05 -19.17 -4.41
CA GLU A 112 -14.40 -18.48 -5.53
C GLU A 112 -13.05 -19.13 -5.87
N ALA A 113 -13.10 -20.05 -6.84
CA ALA A 113 -11.95 -20.63 -7.51
C ALA A 113 -10.99 -19.55 -8.00
N ALA A 114 -9.72 -19.71 -7.65
CA ALA A 114 -8.64 -18.80 -8.01
C ALA A 114 -8.57 -18.56 -9.53
N ALA A 115 -8.97 -17.38 -9.99
CA ALA A 115 -8.70 -16.91 -11.34
C ALA A 115 -7.24 -16.43 -11.44
N PRO A 116 -6.52 -16.75 -12.53
CA PRO A 116 -5.10 -16.46 -12.67
C PRO A 116 -4.87 -14.98 -13.01
N ALA A 117 -3.90 -14.36 -12.33
CA ALA A 117 -3.39 -13.04 -12.69
C ALA A 117 -2.76 -13.09 -14.09
N ALA A 118 -3.36 -12.37 -15.03
CA ALA A 118 -2.87 -12.26 -16.40
C ALA A 118 -1.59 -11.41 -16.47
N ALA A 119 -0.49 -12.04 -16.89
CA ALA A 119 0.75 -11.37 -17.24
C ALA A 119 0.67 -10.90 -18.70
N ASN A 120 0.77 -9.58 -18.94
CA ASN A 120 0.99 -9.04 -20.27
C ASN A 120 2.48 -8.75 -20.48
N GLY A 121 3.04 -9.35 -21.53
CA GLY A 121 4.42 -9.19 -21.94
C GLY A 121 4.69 -7.88 -22.67
N LEU A 122 5.93 -7.39 -22.52
CA LEU A 122 6.52 -6.34 -23.35
C LEU A 122 7.90 -6.82 -23.87
N PRO A 123 8.39 -6.24 -24.98
CA PRO A 123 9.37 -6.85 -25.85
C PRO A 123 10.80 -6.80 -25.30
N GLN A 124 11.60 -7.76 -25.78
CA GLN A 124 12.97 -8.03 -25.40
C GLN A 124 13.94 -6.98 -25.96
N GLY A 125 14.81 -6.45 -25.10
CA GLY A 125 15.98 -5.65 -25.47
C GLY A 125 16.99 -5.53 -24.31
N ALA A 126 18.07 -6.32 -24.40
CA ALA A 126 19.37 -6.22 -23.72
C ALA A 126 19.48 -6.20 -22.17
N GLY A 127 19.78 -7.39 -21.59
CA GLY A 127 20.51 -7.57 -20.32
C GLY A 127 19.68 -8.05 -19.11
N PRO A 128 20.06 -9.12 -18.37
CA PRO A 128 19.25 -9.65 -17.27
C PRO A 128 19.52 -8.87 -15.97
N VAL A 129 18.93 -7.69 -15.83
CA VAL A 129 18.73 -7.05 -14.52
C VAL A 129 17.40 -7.58 -13.97
N ARG A 130 17.40 -8.07 -12.73
CA ARG A 130 16.18 -8.57 -12.10
C ARG A 130 15.20 -7.40 -11.94
N PRO A 131 13.93 -7.53 -12.38
CA PRO A 131 12.91 -6.52 -12.12
C PRO A 131 12.86 -6.24 -10.60
N GLY A 132 13.06 -4.98 -10.20
CA GLY A 132 12.93 -4.55 -8.80
C GLY A 132 14.22 -4.44 -7.98
N SER A 133 15.41 -4.75 -8.52
CA SER A 133 16.67 -4.47 -7.82
C SER A 133 17.48 -3.40 -8.55
N LEU A 134 17.47 -2.16 -8.03
CA LEU A 134 18.33 -1.08 -8.51
C LEU A 134 19.78 -1.33 -8.08
N THR A 135 20.73 -1.03 -8.98
CA THR A 135 22.14 -0.79 -8.62
C THR A 135 22.30 0.60 -8.00
N ARG A 136 23.45 0.87 -7.36
CA ARG A 136 23.76 2.21 -6.82
C ARG A 136 23.66 3.29 -7.91
N THR A 137 24.23 3.02 -9.08
CA THR A 137 24.27 3.96 -10.20
C THR A 137 22.86 4.25 -10.73
N GLU A 138 22.03 3.22 -10.90
CA GLU A 138 20.64 3.41 -11.33
C GLU A 138 19.81 4.15 -10.28
N ALA A 139 19.97 3.83 -8.98
CA ALA A 139 19.25 4.52 -7.92
C ALA A 139 19.56 6.02 -7.87
N LEU A 140 20.84 6.39 -8.07
CA LEU A 140 21.27 7.78 -8.17
C LEU A 140 20.77 8.46 -9.44
N ALA A 141 20.86 7.79 -10.59
CA ALA A 141 20.37 8.33 -11.87
C ALA A 141 18.86 8.61 -11.78
N LEU A 142 18.09 7.66 -11.24
CA LEU A 142 16.65 7.81 -11.02
C LEU A 142 16.34 9.03 -10.15
N GLN A 143 17.03 9.18 -9.02
CA GLN A 143 16.83 10.36 -8.17
C GLN A 143 17.21 11.67 -8.86
N LYS A 144 18.27 11.69 -9.68
CA LYS A 144 18.68 12.89 -10.43
C LYS A 144 17.65 13.27 -11.49
N GLU A 145 17.07 12.30 -12.19
CA GLU A 145 15.96 12.55 -13.15
C GLU A 145 14.69 13.04 -12.44
N LEU A 146 14.36 12.49 -11.26
CA LEU A 146 13.27 13.02 -10.44
C LEU A 146 13.57 14.45 -9.97
N LEU A 147 14.80 14.72 -9.53
CA LEU A 147 15.22 16.06 -9.13
C LEU A 147 15.07 17.04 -10.29
N GLU A 148 15.54 16.68 -11.48
CA GLU A 148 15.40 17.49 -12.69
C GLU A 148 13.93 17.79 -12.98
N GLY A 149 13.08 16.77 -13.03
CA GLY A 149 11.65 16.91 -13.28
C GLY A 149 10.92 17.76 -12.23
N PHE A 150 11.27 17.61 -10.95
CA PHE A 150 10.72 18.44 -9.87
C PHE A 150 11.31 19.85 -9.84
N SER A 151 12.50 20.07 -10.38
CA SER A 151 13.12 21.39 -10.48
C SER A 151 12.63 22.20 -11.69
N ALA A 152 11.90 21.57 -12.62
CA ALA A 152 11.36 22.23 -13.80
C ALA A 152 10.46 23.42 -13.42
N SER A 153 10.62 24.54 -14.15
CA SER A 153 9.92 25.80 -13.86
C SER A 153 8.40 25.64 -13.89
N GLU A 154 7.88 24.92 -14.88
CA GLU A 154 6.43 24.64 -15.01
C GLU A 154 5.89 23.89 -13.79
N PHE A 155 6.58 22.82 -13.36
CA PHE A 155 6.21 22.05 -12.19
C PHE A 155 6.22 22.91 -10.91
N GLN A 156 7.27 23.71 -10.72
CA GLN A 156 7.39 24.56 -9.53
C GLN A 156 6.33 25.67 -9.51
N GLN A 157 5.96 26.22 -10.67
CA GLN A 157 4.84 27.17 -10.78
C GLN A 157 3.51 26.53 -10.39
N GLU A 158 3.25 25.30 -10.85
CA GLU A 158 2.02 24.56 -10.48
C GLU A 158 1.99 24.23 -8.98
N LEU A 159 3.11 23.80 -8.41
CA LEU A 159 3.22 23.50 -6.98
C LEU A 159 3.00 24.74 -6.11
N ASP A 160 3.60 25.88 -6.48
CA ASP A 160 3.41 27.17 -5.80
C ASP A 160 1.96 27.67 -5.92
N ALA A 161 1.37 27.57 -7.12
CA ALA A 161 -0.03 27.93 -7.33
C ALA A 161 -0.97 27.09 -6.46
N LEU A 162 -0.69 25.80 -6.32
CA LEU A 162 -1.44 24.89 -5.45
C LEU A 162 -1.28 25.25 -3.97
N ALA A 163 -0.06 25.57 -3.52
CA ALA A 163 0.19 26.04 -2.15
C ALA A 163 -0.57 27.34 -1.84
N LYS A 164 -0.56 28.30 -2.75
CA LYS A 164 -1.31 29.57 -2.60
C LYS A 164 -2.82 29.37 -2.54
N LYS A 165 -3.38 28.44 -3.31
CA LYS A 165 -4.81 28.06 -3.19
C LYS A 165 -5.12 27.54 -1.79
N ARG A 166 -4.23 26.72 -1.23
CA ARG A 166 -4.39 26.18 0.13
C ARG A 166 -4.31 27.28 1.19
N GLU A 167 -3.37 28.20 1.08
CA GLU A 167 -3.20 29.32 2.02
C GLU A 167 -4.39 30.29 2.02
N ARG A 168 -5.00 30.54 0.86
CA ARG A 168 -6.22 31.35 0.74
C ARG A 168 -7.48 30.65 1.25
N GLY A 169 -7.42 29.34 1.49
CA GLY A 169 -8.58 28.54 1.85
C GLY A 169 -9.49 28.19 0.66
N ASP A 170 -9.01 28.35 -0.58
CA ASP A 170 -9.77 28.01 -1.79
C ASP A 170 -10.00 26.49 -1.91
N ILE A 171 -9.16 25.69 -1.24
CA ILE A 171 -9.22 24.23 -1.22
C ILE A 171 -8.99 23.68 0.20
N THR A 172 -9.65 22.56 0.48
CA THR A 172 -9.54 21.81 1.73
C THR A 172 -8.15 21.16 1.87
N PRO A 173 -7.74 20.72 3.09
CA PRO A 173 -6.47 20.03 3.26
C PRO A 173 -6.39 18.72 2.47
N SER A 174 -7.53 18.01 2.35
CA SER A 174 -7.63 16.75 1.60
C SER A 174 -7.44 16.98 0.09
N GLU A 175 -8.13 17.96 -0.49
CA GLU A 175 -7.97 18.33 -1.91
C GLU A 175 -6.55 18.78 -2.23
N PHE A 176 -5.92 19.55 -1.34
CA PHE A 176 -4.52 19.92 -1.48
C PHE A 176 -3.60 18.70 -1.52
N THR A 177 -3.78 17.76 -0.59
CA THR A 177 -2.98 16.53 -0.51
C THR A 177 -3.11 15.70 -1.79
N LEU A 178 -4.34 15.53 -2.29
CA LEU A 178 -4.64 14.77 -3.51
C LEU A 178 -4.04 15.41 -4.76
N THR A 179 -4.31 16.71 -4.95
CA THR A 179 -3.83 17.44 -6.13
C THR A 179 -2.31 17.49 -6.16
N ARG A 180 -1.68 17.64 -4.99
CA ARG A 180 -0.22 17.59 -4.85
C ARG A 180 0.30 16.19 -5.21
N GLN A 181 -0.35 15.13 -4.74
CA GLN A 181 0.06 13.76 -5.08
C GLN A 181 -0.01 13.50 -6.58
N GLU A 182 -1.08 13.90 -7.26
CA GLU A 182 -1.20 13.75 -8.72
C GLU A 182 -0.17 14.59 -9.49
N LEU A 183 0.09 15.82 -9.04
CA LEU A 183 1.14 16.67 -9.61
C LEU A 183 2.51 15.97 -9.54
N LEU A 184 2.87 15.42 -8.38
CA LEU A 184 4.11 14.65 -8.18
C LEU A 184 4.16 13.39 -9.06
N LEU A 185 3.03 12.67 -9.16
CA LEU A 185 2.90 11.51 -10.02
C LEU A 185 3.07 11.85 -11.51
N GLY A 186 2.76 13.07 -11.95
CA GLY A 186 3.00 13.51 -13.33
C GLY A 186 4.48 13.46 -13.74
N VAL A 187 5.40 13.79 -12.83
CA VAL A 187 6.85 13.61 -13.04
C VAL A 187 7.22 12.13 -12.96
N GLN A 188 6.78 11.45 -11.90
CA GLN A 188 7.11 10.04 -11.66
C GLN A 188 6.62 9.10 -12.77
N ARG A 189 5.47 9.39 -13.40
CA ARG A 189 4.91 8.64 -14.55
C ARG A 189 5.86 8.54 -15.73
N ARG A 190 6.71 9.56 -15.91
CA ARG A 190 7.69 9.62 -17.00
C ARG A 190 9.00 8.94 -16.62
N VAL A 191 9.45 9.12 -15.38
CA VAL A 191 10.76 8.62 -14.91
C VAL A 191 10.72 7.15 -14.53
N LEU A 192 9.73 6.72 -13.74
CA LEU A 192 9.69 5.37 -13.15
C LEU A 192 9.76 4.22 -14.18
N PRO A 193 9.05 4.27 -15.33
CA PRO A 193 9.09 3.19 -16.31
C PRO A 193 10.48 2.91 -16.88
N THR A 194 11.33 3.93 -17.00
CA THR A 194 12.73 3.80 -17.46
C THR A 194 13.56 2.90 -16.54
N TYR A 195 13.17 2.81 -15.28
CA TYR A 195 13.85 2.03 -14.24
C TYR A 195 13.11 0.74 -13.86
N GLY A 196 12.11 0.34 -14.67
CA GLY A 196 11.35 -0.88 -14.45
C GLY A 196 10.28 -0.78 -13.35
N PHE A 197 9.88 0.43 -12.95
CA PHE A 197 8.77 0.66 -12.04
C PHE A 197 7.57 1.24 -12.78
N GLU A 198 6.36 0.90 -12.35
CA GLU A 198 5.16 1.49 -12.92
C GLU A 198 5.09 2.99 -12.61
N GLY A 199 4.58 3.80 -13.54
CA GLY A 199 4.26 5.22 -13.34
C GLY A 199 3.04 5.44 -12.45
N SER A 200 2.96 4.77 -11.30
CA SER A 200 1.77 4.73 -10.47
C SER A 200 2.16 4.80 -8.99
N SER A 201 1.24 5.14 -8.09
CA SER A 201 1.51 5.13 -6.64
C SER A 201 2.16 3.82 -6.18
N ALA A 202 1.65 2.68 -6.65
CA ALA A 202 2.23 1.37 -6.36
C ALA A 202 3.69 1.24 -6.85
N GLY A 203 3.99 1.77 -8.04
CA GLY A 203 5.36 1.81 -8.56
C GLY A 203 6.28 2.72 -7.74
N VAL A 204 5.79 3.85 -7.23
CA VAL A 204 6.52 4.72 -6.30
C VAL A 204 6.91 3.93 -5.03
N TYR A 205 5.98 3.17 -4.44
CA TYR A 205 6.31 2.35 -3.26
C TYR A 205 7.35 1.26 -3.57
N LYS A 206 7.23 0.58 -4.72
CA LYS A 206 8.24 -0.40 -5.18
C LYS A 206 9.61 0.26 -5.39
N MET A 207 9.64 1.45 -5.98
CA MET A 207 10.86 2.24 -6.16
C MET A 207 11.48 2.61 -4.82
N MET A 208 10.70 3.17 -3.89
CA MET A 208 11.18 3.51 -2.55
C MET A 208 11.73 2.28 -1.82
N ALA A 209 11.12 1.12 -2.02
CA ALA A 209 11.62 -0.13 -1.47
C ALA A 209 12.96 -0.57 -2.04
N ALA A 210 13.11 -0.48 -3.37
CA ALA A 210 14.35 -0.79 -4.06
C ALA A 210 15.49 0.16 -3.66
N MET A 211 15.16 1.40 -3.28
CA MET A 211 16.12 2.42 -2.83
C MET A 211 16.70 2.17 -1.43
N GLY A 212 16.09 1.32 -0.61
CA GLY A 212 16.49 1.08 0.78
C GLY A 212 17.98 0.82 1.04
N PRO A 213 18.71 0.01 0.23
CA PRO A 213 20.13 -0.21 0.41
C PRO A 213 21.00 1.04 0.30
N PHE A 214 20.51 2.09 -0.36
CA PHE A 214 21.28 3.30 -0.70
C PHE A 214 21.01 4.47 0.25
N VAL A 215 20.09 4.35 1.21
CA VAL A 215 19.73 5.47 2.12
C VAL A 215 20.88 6.00 2.98
N ARG A 216 21.96 5.21 3.13
CA ARG A 216 23.18 5.62 3.85
C ARG A 216 24.25 6.21 2.93
N ASP A 217 24.07 6.14 1.62
CA ASP A 217 24.99 6.73 0.65
C ASP A 217 24.90 8.26 0.69
N GLN A 218 26.05 8.93 0.78
CA GLN A 218 26.11 10.38 0.98
C GLN A 218 25.52 11.15 -0.20
N GLU A 219 25.86 10.76 -1.42
CA GLU A 219 25.39 11.45 -2.63
C GLU A 219 23.88 11.25 -2.79
N PHE A 220 23.40 10.03 -2.56
CA PHE A 220 21.98 9.69 -2.59
C PHE A 220 21.19 10.51 -1.57
N ARG A 221 21.73 10.69 -0.36
CA ARG A 221 21.13 11.54 0.66
C ARG A 221 21.05 13.01 0.24
N GLN A 222 22.12 13.56 -0.33
CA GLN A 222 22.16 14.96 -0.77
C GLN A 222 21.12 15.24 -1.86
N VAL A 223 20.97 14.32 -2.82
CA VAL A 223 19.94 14.44 -3.86
C VAL A 223 18.54 14.32 -3.25
N GLY A 224 18.32 13.34 -2.36
CA GLY A 224 17.05 13.19 -1.64
C GLY A 224 16.66 14.43 -0.82
N GLU A 225 17.63 15.04 -0.12
CA GLU A 225 17.42 16.28 0.64
C GLU A 225 17.07 17.46 -0.28
N SER A 226 17.68 17.53 -1.46
CA SER A 226 17.38 18.55 -2.47
C SER A 226 15.95 18.38 -3.02
N ILE A 227 15.53 17.16 -3.32
CA ILE A 227 14.14 16.84 -3.72
C ILE A 227 13.17 17.24 -2.62
N ASN A 228 13.42 16.83 -1.37
CA ASN A 228 12.54 17.14 -0.25
C ASN A 228 12.37 18.66 -0.05
N ARG A 229 13.46 19.42 -0.21
CA ARG A 229 13.43 20.89 -0.17
C ARG A 229 12.59 21.48 -1.29
N LEU A 230 12.79 21.04 -2.54
CA LEU A 230 12.01 21.50 -3.70
C LEU A 230 10.53 21.19 -3.57
N LEU A 231 10.21 20.05 -2.96
CA LEU A 231 8.82 19.65 -2.78
C LEU A 231 8.18 20.29 -1.55
N GLY A 232 8.95 20.91 -0.63
CA GLY A 232 8.42 21.37 0.66
C GLY A 232 7.96 20.20 1.53
N ILE A 233 8.70 19.09 1.52
CA ILE A 233 8.45 17.91 2.34
C ILE A 233 9.45 17.91 3.49
N ASP A 234 8.94 18.05 4.72
CA ASP A 234 9.76 17.93 5.92
C ASP A 234 9.82 16.46 6.35
N SER A 235 10.52 15.63 5.57
CA SER A 235 10.69 14.21 5.85
C SER A 235 12.16 13.81 5.85
N PRO A 236 12.66 13.16 6.92
CA PRO A 236 14.04 12.69 6.96
C PRO A 236 14.24 11.50 6.01
N PRO A 237 15.40 11.41 5.31
CA PRO A 237 15.69 10.34 4.35
C PRO A 237 15.69 8.93 4.97
N ASP A 238 15.86 8.82 6.28
CA ASP A 238 15.81 7.55 7.01
C ASP A 238 14.43 6.86 6.97
N SER A 239 13.36 7.64 6.77
CA SER A 239 11.99 7.13 6.61
C SER A 239 11.85 6.15 5.44
N TRP A 240 12.72 6.26 4.43
CA TRP A 240 12.74 5.35 3.27
C TRP A 240 13.35 3.99 3.61
N GLY A 241 14.29 3.94 4.55
CA GLY A 241 14.89 2.69 5.01
C GLY A 241 13.88 1.79 5.72
N ASP A 242 12.98 2.39 6.51
CA ASP A 242 11.89 1.68 7.18
C ASP A 242 10.89 1.10 6.17
N LEU A 243 10.50 1.89 5.17
CA LEU A 243 9.59 1.44 4.10
C LEU A 243 10.22 0.34 3.24
N ALA A 244 11.52 0.43 2.93
CA ALA A 244 12.20 -0.60 2.15
C ALA A 244 12.36 -1.94 2.85
N ARG A 245 12.67 -1.93 4.15
CA ARG A 245 12.66 -3.14 4.98
C ARG A 245 11.30 -3.82 4.98
N SER A 246 10.25 -3.01 4.93
CA SER A 246 8.86 -3.45 4.94
C SER A 246 8.44 -4.17 3.65
N CYS A 247 8.82 -3.62 2.50
CA CYS A 247 8.50 -4.19 1.20
C CYS A 247 9.32 -5.46 0.88
N LYS A 248 10.62 -5.52 1.22
CA LYS A 248 11.46 -6.72 0.98
C LYS A 248 10.95 -7.99 1.66
N LYS A 249 10.27 -7.85 2.80
CA LYS A 249 9.68 -9.00 3.54
C LYS A 249 8.50 -9.64 2.82
N LEU A 250 7.93 -8.98 1.81
CA LEU A 250 6.75 -9.42 1.06
C LEU A 250 7.10 -10.23 -0.18
N GLU A 251 8.28 -10.02 -0.75
CA GLU A 251 8.74 -10.69 -1.98
C GLU A 251 9.44 -12.03 -1.73
N MET A 252 9.71 -12.39 -0.47
CA MET A 252 10.33 -13.67 -0.16
C MET A 252 9.31 -14.82 -0.34
N PRO A 253 9.61 -15.83 -1.19
CA PRO A 253 8.79 -17.03 -1.27
C PRO A 253 8.77 -17.70 0.10
N VAL A 254 7.57 -18.12 0.50
CA VAL A 254 7.36 -18.84 1.76
C VAL A 254 8.18 -20.13 1.69
N PRO A 255 9.11 -20.40 2.62
CA PRO A 255 9.72 -21.72 2.69
C PRO A 255 8.59 -22.73 2.88
N ALA A 256 8.48 -23.68 1.95
CA ALA A 256 7.50 -24.75 2.04
C ALA A 256 7.60 -25.40 3.42
N GLY A 257 6.59 -25.19 4.25
CA GLY A 257 6.56 -25.71 5.61
C GLY A 257 6.69 -27.25 5.58
N PRO A 258 7.29 -27.86 6.60
CA PRO A 258 7.45 -29.31 6.64
C PRO A 258 6.08 -29.97 6.60
N ALA A 259 5.93 -30.95 5.71
CA ALA A 259 4.70 -31.71 5.52
C ALA A 259 4.19 -32.28 6.87
N PRO A 260 2.87 -32.26 7.12
CA PRO A 260 2.31 -32.75 8.37
C PRO A 260 2.59 -34.26 8.50
N LYS A 261 3.31 -34.62 9.57
CA LYS A 261 3.56 -36.02 9.93
C LYS A 261 2.22 -36.70 10.25
N ALA A 262 1.81 -37.62 9.39
CA ALA A 262 0.67 -38.49 9.64
C ALA A 262 0.91 -39.31 10.93
N LYS A 263 0.05 -39.11 11.93
CA LYS A 263 0.00 -39.98 13.10
C LYS A 263 -0.71 -41.27 12.72
N ALA A 264 0.05 -42.33 12.48
CA ALA A 264 -0.47 -43.69 12.38
C ALA A 264 -1.06 -44.10 13.74
N LYS A 265 -2.37 -44.34 13.77
CA LYS A 265 -3.09 -44.84 14.94
C LYS A 265 -2.97 -46.37 14.93
N ALA A 266 -2.13 -46.91 15.81
CA ALA A 266 -2.06 -48.35 16.06
C ALA A 266 -3.41 -48.80 16.66
N MET A 267 -4.13 -49.64 15.93
CA MET A 267 -5.34 -50.29 16.39
C MET A 267 -4.93 -51.59 17.10
N GLY A 268 -5.08 -51.60 18.43
CA GLY A 268 -4.82 -52.76 19.26
C GLY A 268 -5.85 -53.85 19.01
N THR A 269 -5.37 -55.07 18.79
CA THR A 269 -6.13 -56.31 18.83
C THR A 269 -6.45 -56.65 20.29
N LEU A 270 -7.74 -56.70 20.64
CA LEU A 270 -8.23 -57.36 21.85
C LEU A 270 -8.73 -58.75 21.46
N GLY A 271 -8.18 -59.76 22.12
CA GLY A 271 -8.69 -61.13 22.11
C GLY A 271 -9.94 -61.25 22.97
N GLY A 272 -10.78 -62.20 22.56
CA GLY A 272 -12.01 -62.64 23.20
C GLY A 272 -12.72 -63.60 22.25
#